data_AF-A0A7V4JH50-F1
#
_entry.id   AF-A0A7V4JH50-F1
#
_cell.length_a   1.000
_cell.length_b   1.000
_cell.length_c   1.000
_cell.angle_alpha   90.00
_cell.angle_beta   90.00
_cell.angle_gamma   90.00
#
_symmetry.space_group_name_H-M   'P 1'
#
loop_
_entity.id
_entity.type
_entity.pdbx_description
1 polymer ?
#
loop_
_entity_poly.entity_id
_entity_poly.type
_entity_poly.pdbx_seq_one_letter_code
_entity_poly.pdbx_strand_id
1 'polypeptide(L)'
;MDLKDKLAAGLERAAEEAEKALDKGKTKVAELQLELQMDTLAKKLGYVVFDFYRGRPVDQEYRQRLLDDLSRLEDRLVQLKAGAGSEGERPSAAGPPPAPEGSGAHDGESLA
;
A
#
# COMPACT_ATOMS: atom_id res chain seq x y z
N MET A 1 7.62 15.30 -32.39
CA MET A 1 7.30 15.48 -30.97
C MET A 1 7.58 16.93 -30.64
N ASP A 2 6.55 17.74 -30.79
CA ASP A 2 6.61 19.18 -30.66
C ASP A 2 6.73 19.58 -29.17
N LEU A 3 7.20 20.80 -28.91
CA LEU A 3 7.36 21.31 -27.53
C LEU A 3 6.05 21.26 -26.72
N LYS A 4 4.91 21.35 -27.42
CA LYS A 4 3.56 21.25 -26.86
C LYS A 4 3.23 19.84 -26.38
N ASP A 5 3.66 18.81 -27.10
CA ASP A 5 3.44 17.41 -26.72
C ASP A 5 4.22 17.06 -25.45
N LYS A 6 5.43 17.62 -25.28
CA LYS A 6 6.23 17.45 -24.06
C LYS A 6 5.62 18.17 -22.85
N LEU A 7 5.01 19.34 -23.06
CA LEU A 7 4.31 20.07 -21.99
C LEU A 7 3.06 19.33 -21.55
N ALA A 8 2.25 18.82 -22.49
CA ALA A 8 1.08 18.02 -22.20
C ALA A 8 1.45 16.74 -21.43
N ALA A 9 2.47 16.01 -21.90
CA ALA A 9 2.96 14.81 -21.21
C ALA A 9 3.55 15.10 -19.81
N GLY A 10 4.14 16.29 -19.61
CA GLY A 10 4.62 16.73 -18.30
C GLY A 10 3.48 17.03 -17.32
N LEU A 11 2.40 17.64 -17.81
CA LEU A 11 1.22 17.95 -17.01
C LEU A 11 0.46 16.67 -16.62
N GLU A 12 0.33 15.73 -17.55
CA GLU A 12 -0.32 14.42 -17.31
C GLU A 12 0.47 13.60 -16.28
N ARG A 13 1.81 13.57 -16.36
CA ARG A 13 2.65 12.93 -15.33
C ARG A 13 2.52 13.62 -13.97
N ALA A 14 2.49 14.95 -13.93
CA ALA A 14 2.33 15.68 -12.67
C ALA A 14 0.97 15.40 -12.02
N ALA A 15 -0.09 15.28 -12.81
CA ALA A 15 -1.42 14.89 -12.33
C ALA A 15 -1.41 13.46 -11.75
N GLU A 16 -0.84 12.48 -12.48
CA GLU A 16 -0.74 11.10 -11.99
C GLU A 16 0.11 10.97 -10.71
N GLU A 17 1.21 11.71 -10.59
CA GLU A 17 2.03 11.71 -9.39
C GLU A 17 1.31 12.36 -8.20
N ALA A 18 0.56 13.44 -8.43
CA ALA A 18 -0.25 14.07 -7.41
C ALA A 18 -1.36 13.15 -6.90
N GLU A 19 -2.06 12.43 -7.80
CA GLU A 19 -3.06 11.44 -7.43
C GLU A 19 -2.46 10.32 -6.57
N LYS A 20 -1.34 9.74 -7.00
CA LYS A 20 -0.62 8.71 -6.23
C LYS A 20 -0.18 9.20 -4.85
N ALA A 21 0.27 10.45 -4.74
CA ALA A 21 0.68 11.03 -3.46
C ALA A 21 -0.53 11.26 -2.52
N LEU A 22 -1.66 11.73 -3.07
CA LEU A 22 -2.90 11.90 -2.30
C LEU A 22 -3.43 10.56 -1.79
N ASP A 23 -3.42 9.51 -2.62
CA ASP A 23 -3.93 8.21 -2.21
C ASP A 23 -3.02 7.52 -1.18
N LYS A 24 -1.69 7.67 -1.31
CA LYS A 24 -0.75 7.28 -0.24
C LYS A 24 -1.01 8.05 1.05
N GLY A 25 -1.28 9.36 0.95
CA GLY A 25 -1.61 10.22 2.09
C GLY A 25 -2.87 9.76 2.81
N LYS A 26 -3.97 9.50 2.09
CA LYS A 26 -5.23 8.99 2.66
C LYS A 26 -5.02 7.65 3.35
N THR A 27 -4.31 6.72 2.72
CA THR A 27 -4.00 5.41 3.30
C THR A 27 -3.20 5.54 4.58
N LYS A 28 -2.20 6.42 4.63
CA LYS A 28 -1.40 6.64 5.84
C LYS A 28 -2.21 7.27 6.97
N VAL A 29 -3.10 8.20 6.65
CA VAL A 29 -4.03 8.78 7.64
C VAL A 29 -4.95 7.72 8.21
N ALA A 30 -5.49 6.83 7.37
CA ALA A 30 -6.30 5.72 7.83
C ALA A 30 -5.52 4.75 8.74
N GLU A 31 -4.27 4.40 8.38
CA GLU A 31 -3.39 3.59 9.23
C GLU A 31 -3.18 4.23 10.60
N LEU A 32 -2.82 5.53 10.63
CA LEU A 32 -2.62 6.27 11.88
C LEU A 32 -3.89 6.32 12.74
N GLN A 33 -5.06 6.46 12.13
CA GLN A 33 -6.32 6.46 12.86
C GLN A 33 -6.60 5.10 13.50
N LEU A 34 -6.31 4.00 12.80
CA LEU A 34 -6.40 2.65 13.36
C LEU A 34 -5.42 2.45 14.52
N GLU A 35 -4.16 2.87 14.35
CA GLU A 35 -3.14 2.78 15.39
C GLU A 35 -3.53 3.54 16.67
N LEU A 36 -4.08 4.76 16.54
CA LEU A 36 -4.58 5.54 17.68
C LEU A 36 -5.75 4.84 18.40
N GLN A 37 -6.64 4.19 17.66
CA GLN A 37 -7.73 3.40 18.23
C GLN A 37 -7.19 2.18 18.98
N MET A 38 -6.23 1.47 18.40
CA MET A 38 -5.56 0.34 19.04
C MET A 38 -4.85 0.75 20.32
N ASP A 39 -4.06 1.83 20.31
CA ASP A 39 -3.37 2.35 21.50
C ASP A 39 -4.36 2.69 22.64
N THR A 40 -5.49 3.30 22.28
CA THR A 40 -6.55 3.61 23.25
C THR A 40 -7.15 2.35 23.88
N LEU A 41 -7.43 1.31 23.08
CA LEU A 41 -7.97 0.04 23.59
C LEU A 41 -6.92 -0.72 24.40
N ALA A 42 -5.67 -0.75 23.96
CA ALA A 42 -4.55 -1.38 24.65
C ALA A 42 -4.34 -0.75 26.03
N LYS A 43 -4.40 0.59 26.14
CA LYS A 43 -4.36 1.29 27.43
C LYS A 43 -5.51 0.86 28.35
N LYS A 44 -6.74 0.82 27.85
CA LYS A 44 -7.91 0.37 28.62
C LYS A 44 -7.73 -1.07 29.12
N LEU A 45 -7.27 -1.97 28.25
CA LEU A 45 -6.99 -3.35 28.61
C LEU A 45 -5.88 -3.45 29.67
N GLY A 46 -4.83 -2.64 29.53
CA GLY A 46 -3.76 -2.53 30.51
C GLY A 46 -4.25 -2.10 31.89
N TYR A 47 -5.18 -1.13 31.96
CA TYR A 47 -5.80 -0.74 33.23
C TYR A 47 -6.65 -1.86 33.83
N VAL A 48 -7.39 -2.61 33.01
CA VAL A 48 -8.18 -3.76 33.48
C VAL A 48 -7.26 -4.84 34.08
N VAL A 49 -6.16 -5.15 33.42
CA VAL A 49 -5.15 -6.11 33.91
C VAL A 49 -4.49 -5.58 35.19
N PHE A 50 -4.16 -4.29 35.24
CA PHE A 50 -3.60 -3.66 36.44
C PHE A 50 -4.58 -3.71 37.62
N ASP A 51 -5.87 -3.47 37.40
CA ASP A 51 -6.90 -3.57 38.43
C ASP A 51 -7.04 -4.99 38.97
N PHE A 52 -6.97 -6.00 38.09
CA PHE A 52 -6.93 -7.40 38.50
C PHE A 52 -5.76 -7.68 39.46
N TYR A 53 -4.54 -7.23 39.13
CA TYR A 53 -3.37 -7.40 39.99
C TYR A 53 -3.48 -6.66 41.33
N ARG A 54 -4.30 -5.61 41.41
CA ARG A 54 -4.61 -4.91 42.66
C ARG A 54 -5.71 -5.60 43.49
N GLY A 55 -6.20 -6.76 43.07
CA GLY A 55 -7.27 -7.49 43.73
C GLY A 55 -8.64 -6.86 43.55
N ARG A 56 -8.81 -5.96 42.56
CA ARG A 56 -10.12 -5.38 42.24
C ARG A 56 -10.91 -6.36 41.38
N PRO A 57 -12.25 -6.41 41.55
CA PRO A 57 -13.09 -7.20 40.66
C PRO A 57 -12.94 -6.67 39.23
N VAL A 58 -12.75 -7.59 38.29
CA VAL A 58 -12.68 -7.29 36.85
C VAL A 58 -13.96 -7.76 36.19
N ASP A 59 -14.57 -6.87 35.43
CA ASP A 59 -15.61 -7.21 34.48
C ASP A 59 -15.00 -8.01 33.31
N GLN A 60 -15.30 -9.31 33.27
CA GLN A 60 -14.79 -10.22 32.26
C GLN A 60 -15.41 -9.98 30.88
N GLU A 61 -16.66 -9.54 30.83
CA GLU A 61 -17.33 -9.22 29.56
C GLU A 61 -16.69 -7.98 28.93
N TYR A 62 -16.44 -6.96 29.73
CA TYR A 62 -15.72 -5.78 29.28
C TYR A 62 -14.29 -6.10 28.82
N ARG A 63 -13.56 -6.93 29.58
CA ARG A 63 -12.23 -7.41 29.17
C ARG A 63 -12.28 -8.15 27.83
N GLN A 64 -13.24 -9.06 27.65
CA GLN A 64 -13.37 -9.83 26.42
C GLN A 64 -13.68 -8.92 25.23
N ARG A 65 -14.58 -7.95 25.40
CA ARG A 65 -14.90 -6.98 24.36
C ARG A 65 -13.69 -6.16 23.92
N LEU A 66 -12.82 -5.74 24.84
CA LEU A 66 -11.58 -5.02 24.48
C LEU A 66 -10.65 -5.89 23.63
N LEU A 67 -10.53 -7.18 23.93
CA LEU A 67 -9.71 -8.13 23.16
C LEU A 67 -10.30 -8.37 21.76
N ASP A 68 -11.62 -8.53 21.67
CA ASP A 68 -12.33 -8.71 20.41
C ASP A 68 -12.20 -7.47 19.52
N ASP A 69 -12.36 -6.28 20.09
CA ASP A 69 -12.22 -5.01 19.38
C ASP A 69 -10.77 -4.78 18.91
N LEU A 70 -9.76 -5.13 19.72
CA LEU A 70 -8.35 -5.11 19.29
C LEU A 70 -8.08 -6.05 18.12
N SER A 71 -8.53 -7.30 18.21
CA SER A 71 -8.35 -8.30 17.14
C SER A 71 -8.96 -7.83 15.82
N ARG A 72 -10.16 -7.23 15.88
CA ARG A 72 -10.83 -6.65 14.69
C ARG A 72 -10.04 -5.49 14.09
N LEU A 73 -9.40 -4.64 14.90
CA LEU A 73 -8.57 -3.55 14.39
C LEU A 73 -7.27 -4.07 13.78
N GLU A 74 -6.67 -5.11 14.36
CA GLU A 74 -5.49 -5.78 13.80
C GLU A 74 -5.80 -6.35 12.41
N ASP A 75 -6.92 -7.06 12.26
CA ASP A 75 -7.37 -7.59 10.97
C ASP A 75 -7.55 -6.48 9.92
N ARG A 76 -8.16 -5.36 10.30
CA ARG A 76 -8.34 -4.20 9.41
C ARG A 76 -7.02 -3.55 9.03
N LEU A 77 -6.08 -3.46 9.96
CA LEU A 77 -4.76 -2.90 9.71
C LEU A 77 -3.97 -3.79 8.75
N VAL A 78 -4.05 -5.13 8.89
CA VAL A 78 -3.47 -6.08 7.95
C VAL A 78 -4.09 -5.94 6.56
N GLN A 79 -5.42 -5.84 6.47
CA GLN A 79 -6.11 -5.63 5.19
C GLN A 79 -5.71 -4.31 4.52
N LEU A 80 -5.61 -3.23 5.30
CA LEU A 80 -5.20 -1.91 4.80
C LEU A 80 -3.76 -1.93 4.28
N LYS A 81 -2.85 -2.62 4.98
CA LYS A 81 -1.45 -2.81 4.54
C LYS A 81 -1.34 -3.68 3.28
N ALA A 82 -2.13 -4.75 3.19
CA ALA A 82 -2.15 -5.63 2.02
C ALA A 82 -2.72 -4.94 0.77
N GLY A 83 -3.76 -4.11 0.93
CA GLY A 83 -4.31 -3.30 -0.15
C GLY A 83 -3.32 -2.26 -0.68
N ALA A 84 -2.59 -1.59 0.22
CA ALA A 84 -1.59 -0.58 -0.14
C ALA A 84 -0.37 -1.15 -0.90
N GLY A 85 0.00 -2.40 -0.62
CA GLY A 85 1.13 -3.08 -1.29
C GLY A 85 0.80 -3.57 -2.71
N SER A 86 -0.47 -3.82 -3.02
CA SER A 86 -0.87 -4.43 -4.31
C SER A 86 -1.04 -3.41 -5.44
N GLU A 87 -1.26 -2.13 -5.14
CA GLU A 87 -1.42 -1.08 -6.16
C GLU A 87 -0.08 -0.39 -6.55
N GLY A 88 0.98 -0.62 -5.78
CA GLY A 88 2.30 0.00 -6.00
C GLY A 88 3.14 -0.64 -7.11
N GLU A 89 2.79 -1.83 -7.58
CA GLU A 89 3.59 -2.63 -8.51
C GLU A 89 2.88 -2.79 -9.86
N ARG A 90 2.42 -1.68 -10.45
CA ARG A 90 2.28 -1.66 -11.91
C ARG A 90 3.66 -1.39 -12.49
N PRO A 91 4.25 -2.32 -13.26
CA PRO A 91 5.50 -2.05 -13.95
C PRO A 91 5.30 -0.81 -14.81
N SER A 92 6.06 0.24 -14.50
CA SER A 92 6.22 1.39 -15.38
C SER A 92 6.57 0.85 -16.75
N ALA A 93 5.80 1.26 -17.75
CA ALA A 93 5.80 0.75 -19.10
C ALA A 93 7.21 0.34 -19.55
N ALA A 94 7.34 -0.94 -19.92
CA ALA A 94 8.44 -1.44 -20.70
C ALA A 94 8.77 -0.41 -21.79
N GLY A 95 10.01 0.10 -21.77
CA GLY A 95 10.56 0.80 -22.92
C GLY A 95 10.37 -0.05 -24.18
N PRO A 96 10.29 0.58 -25.36
CA PRO A 96 9.97 -0.11 -26.60
C PRO A 96 10.87 -1.35 -26.76
N PRO A 97 10.32 -2.49 -27.21
CA PRO A 97 11.08 -3.72 -27.35
C PRO A 97 12.30 -3.47 -28.24
N PRO A 98 13.49 -4.03 -27.91
CA PRO A 98 14.61 -3.99 -28.84
C PRO A 98 14.15 -4.62 -30.16
N ALA A 99 14.38 -3.90 -31.25
CA ALA A 99 14.06 -4.37 -32.59
C ALA A 99 14.68 -5.77 -32.81
N PRO A 100 13.98 -6.70 -33.47
CA PRO A 100 14.55 -7.99 -33.78
C PRO A 100 15.71 -7.81 -34.77
N GLU A 101 16.94 -7.84 -34.25
CA GLU A 101 18.12 -8.06 -35.07
C GLU A 101 18.17 -9.53 -35.46
N GLY A 102 17.96 -9.79 -36.76
CA GLY A 102 18.38 -11.02 -37.41
C GLY A 102 17.26 -11.79 -38.08
N SER A 103 17.11 -11.61 -39.40
CA SER A 103 16.98 -12.74 -40.33
C SER A 103 17.11 -12.24 -41.76
N GLY A 104 18.25 -12.53 -42.38
CA GLY A 104 18.54 -12.21 -43.77
C GLY A 104 19.77 -12.99 -44.24
N ALA A 105 19.77 -14.30 -44.02
CA ALA A 105 20.58 -15.22 -44.80
C ALA A 105 20.17 -15.07 -46.27
N HIS A 106 21.04 -14.49 -47.09
CA HIS A 106 21.00 -14.69 -48.53
C HIS A 106 22.19 -15.57 -48.87
N ASP A 107 21.86 -16.83 -49.05
CA ASP A 107 22.67 -17.84 -49.72
C ASP A 107 23.12 -17.35 -51.10
N GLY A 108 24.41 -17.57 -51.37
CA GLY A 108 25.00 -18.02 -52.63
C GLY A 108 24.66 -17.28 -53.93
N GLU A 109 25.61 -16.51 -54.45
CA GLU A 109 26.13 -16.73 -55.82
C GLU A 109 27.49 -16.02 -55.99
N SER A 110 28.58 -16.78 -56.06
CA SER A 110 29.87 -16.33 -56.57
C SER A 110 30.60 -17.53 -57.13
N LEU A 111 30.62 -17.65 -58.46
CA LEU A 111 31.72 -18.17 -59.27
C LEU A 111 31.36 -18.07 -60.75
N ALA A 112 31.94 -17.07 -61.39
CA ALA A 112 32.38 -17.11 -62.79
C ALA A 112 33.91 -16.94 -62.77
#